data_AF-A0A178FFY0-F1
#
_entry.id   AF-A0A178FFY0-F1
#
_cell.length_a   1.000
_cell.length_b   1.000
_cell.length_c   1.000
_cell.angle_alpha   90.00
_cell.angle_beta   90.00
_cell.angle_gamma   90.00
#
_symmetry.space_group_name_H-M   'P 1'
#
loop_
_entity.id
_entity.type
_entity.pdbx_description
1 polymer ?
#
loop_
_entity_poly.entity_id
_entity_poly.type
_entity_poly.pdbx_seq_one_letter_code
_entity_poly.pdbx_strand_id
1 'polypeptide(L)'
;MAESYWYRSIYKGRTTRNSTPQRSPGQTPYTKANASMRRLRSSIDMEPLDILDSRTDTARPYPPTKELNDGQKVLDSFVDLLESARENMAEELSAAISSTEDSMKTRLDEMATAYANRTDEFQANYTKVLSRIGASAPGESTAGGQSAELDSAEVFCFDRAAFSSKLEAEKRSLERLWSEWEKVQQKIICLAVEVLGVKRAGIIKDPKKKAMKKRLNRAAALFEKQQSEQGAMRGELQKQHQAITLLAENSVKQLKARQKKSMDQRKRQREEVCQLAKRMLAHV
;
A
#
# COMPACT_ATOMS: atom_id res chain seq x y z
N MET A 1 -31.08 -29.43 -27.92
CA MET A 1 -31.01 -30.31 -26.75
C MET A 1 -30.22 -29.59 -25.68
N ALA A 2 -30.92 -29.16 -24.64
CA ALA A 2 -30.38 -28.39 -23.53
C ALA A 2 -30.34 -29.31 -22.30
N GLU A 3 -29.20 -29.40 -21.61
CA GLU A 3 -29.13 -29.99 -20.28
C GLU A 3 -28.38 -29.06 -19.34
N SER A 4 -29.20 -28.32 -18.61
CA SER A 4 -28.92 -27.56 -17.40
C SER A 4 -28.69 -28.51 -16.22
N TYR A 5 -27.50 -28.48 -15.62
CA TYR A 5 -27.29 -29.07 -14.29
C TYR A 5 -27.38 -27.99 -13.21
N TRP A 6 -28.55 -27.99 -12.57
CA TRP A 6 -28.81 -27.37 -11.28
C TRP A 6 -28.07 -28.17 -10.20
N TYR A 7 -27.25 -27.52 -9.38
CA TYR A 7 -26.87 -28.10 -8.08
C TYR A 7 -27.44 -27.29 -6.93
N ARG A 8 -28.11 -28.06 -6.06
CA ARG A 8 -29.11 -27.67 -5.08
C ARG A 8 -28.44 -27.15 -3.81
N SER A 9 -28.97 -26.04 -3.34
CA SER A 9 -28.86 -25.54 -1.97
C SER A 9 -29.27 -26.60 -0.95
N ILE A 10 -28.47 -26.77 0.11
CA ILE A 10 -28.82 -27.54 1.31
C ILE A 10 -28.65 -26.64 2.53
N TYR A 11 -29.65 -25.79 2.77
CA TYR A 11 -30.00 -25.35 4.11
C TYR A 11 -30.74 -26.50 4.81
N LYS A 12 -30.16 -27.03 5.88
CA LYS A 12 -30.92 -27.69 6.95
C LYS A 12 -30.72 -26.90 8.24
N GLY A 13 -31.79 -26.24 8.68
CA GLY A 13 -31.88 -25.63 9.99
C GLY A 13 -31.98 -26.70 11.09
N ARG A 14 -31.33 -26.43 12.22
CA ARG A 14 -31.71 -26.94 13.53
C ARG A 14 -31.69 -25.78 14.52
N THR A 15 -32.80 -25.60 15.18
CA THR A 15 -33.15 -24.57 16.15
C THR A 15 -32.54 -24.86 17.53
N THR A 16 -31.88 -23.83 18.08
CA THR A 16 -31.86 -23.35 19.49
C THR A 16 -31.95 -24.32 20.69
N ARG A 17 -30.90 -24.33 21.55
CA ARG A 17 -30.93 -23.74 22.92
C ARG A 17 -29.55 -23.80 23.62
N ASN A 18 -29.07 -22.62 24.03
CA ASN A 18 -28.26 -22.23 25.22
C ASN A 18 -27.05 -23.10 25.62
N SER A 19 -25.82 -22.58 25.75
CA SER A 19 -25.40 -21.72 26.86
C SER A 19 -24.01 -21.08 26.64
N THR A 20 -23.89 -19.80 27.04
CA THR A 20 -22.68 -19.03 27.49
C THR A 20 -21.45 -18.85 26.57
N PRO A 21 -21.13 -17.60 26.15
CA PRO A 21 -19.86 -17.27 25.51
C PRO A 21 -18.76 -16.95 26.54
N GLN A 22 -17.60 -17.57 26.33
CA GLN A 22 -16.36 -17.37 27.06
C GLN A 22 -15.78 -15.97 26.74
N ARG A 23 -15.52 -15.19 27.78
CA ARG A 23 -14.98 -13.81 27.74
C ARG A 23 -13.61 -13.75 27.07
N SER A 24 -13.44 -12.84 26.12
CA SER A 24 -12.13 -12.31 25.72
C SER A 24 -11.62 -11.30 26.77
N PRO A 25 -10.36 -11.39 27.24
CA PRO A 25 -9.77 -10.40 28.14
C PRO A 25 -9.10 -9.29 27.33
N GLY A 26 -9.43 -8.04 27.64
CA GLY A 26 -8.79 -6.87 27.02
C GLY A 26 -9.62 -5.59 27.07
N GLN A 27 -10.28 -5.29 28.19
CA GLN A 27 -10.78 -3.94 28.47
C GLN A 27 -9.59 -3.07 28.92
N THR A 28 -9.26 -2.05 28.13
CA THR A 28 -8.47 -0.91 28.62
C THR A 28 -9.39 0.11 29.31
N PRO A 29 -8.95 0.75 30.40
CA PRO A 29 -9.82 1.53 31.28
C PRO A 29 -9.84 3.00 30.87
N TYR A 30 -10.58 3.37 29.82
CA TYR A 30 -10.90 4.78 29.56
C TYR A 30 -12.36 4.93 29.11
N THR A 31 -13.28 4.67 30.03
CA THR A 31 -14.70 5.03 29.89
C THR A 31 -15.20 5.74 31.15
N LYS A 32 -14.42 6.68 31.67
CA LYS A 32 -14.83 7.62 32.72
C LYS A 32 -14.17 8.98 32.52
N ALA A 33 -14.57 9.70 31.47
CA ALA A 33 -14.34 11.15 31.36
C ALA A 33 -15.39 11.91 30.53
N ASN A 34 -16.45 11.27 30.03
CA ASN A 34 -17.46 11.92 29.17
C ASN A 34 -18.89 11.86 29.74
N ALA A 35 -19.03 11.88 31.07
CA ALA A 35 -20.34 11.94 31.74
C ALA A 35 -20.70 13.36 32.25
N SER A 36 -19.93 14.39 31.91
CA SER A 36 -20.19 15.79 32.32
C SER A 36 -20.44 16.73 31.13
N MET A 37 -21.23 16.28 30.16
CA MET A 37 -21.80 17.15 29.12
C MET A 37 -23.32 16.95 29.09
N ARG A 38 -23.95 16.91 30.27
CA ARG A 38 -25.40 17.11 30.38
C ARG A 38 -25.69 18.54 29.94
N ARG A 39 -26.21 18.66 28.73
CA ARG A 39 -27.09 19.71 28.21
C ARG A 39 -27.38 20.82 29.24
N LEU A 40 -26.60 21.89 29.22
CA LEU A 40 -27.13 23.20 29.59
C LEU A 40 -28.04 23.64 28.43
N ARG A 41 -29.27 23.10 28.42
CA ARG A 41 -30.38 23.82 27.80
C ARG A 41 -30.56 25.06 28.68
N SER A 42 -30.35 26.22 28.09
CA SER A 42 -30.89 27.47 28.63
C SER A 42 -32.41 27.28 28.79
N SER A 43 -32.86 27.12 30.03
CA SER A 43 -34.28 27.22 30.39
C SER A 43 -34.63 28.69 30.43
N ILE A 44 -35.17 29.19 29.32
CA ILE A 44 -36.05 30.37 29.35
C ILE A 44 -37.44 29.79 29.23
N ASP A 45 -38.12 29.72 30.38
CA ASP A 45 -39.53 29.36 30.46
C ASP A 45 -40.31 30.60 30.01
N MET A 46 -40.86 30.55 28.80
CA MET A 46 -41.81 31.57 28.35
C MET A 46 -43.19 31.09 28.76
N GLU A 47 -43.67 31.59 29.90
CA GLU A 47 -45.08 31.45 30.26
C GLU A 47 -45.95 32.08 29.16
N PRO A 48 -47.06 31.43 28.76
CA PRO A 48 -48.01 32.03 27.81
C PRO A 48 -48.77 33.16 28.53
N LEU A 49 -48.58 34.40 28.08
CA LEU A 49 -49.37 35.54 28.53
C LEU A 49 -50.80 35.42 27.99
N ASP A 50 -51.73 35.13 28.89
CA ASP A 50 -53.16 35.26 28.68
C ASP A 50 -53.52 36.73 28.41
N ILE A 51 -54.27 36.92 27.33
CA ILE A 51 -54.89 38.18 26.95
C ILE A 51 -56.08 38.41 27.89
N LEU A 52 -56.04 39.46 28.72
CA LEU A 52 -57.26 40.08 29.22
C LEU A 52 -57.13 41.61 29.27
N ASP A 53 -58.17 42.22 28.71
CA ASP A 53 -58.36 43.61 28.39
C ASP A 53 -58.65 44.51 29.62
N SER A 54 -58.52 45.81 29.37
CA SER A 54 -59.21 46.94 30.03
C SER A 54 -58.59 47.63 31.27
N ARG A 55 -58.06 48.83 31.00
CA ARG A 55 -58.62 50.14 31.41
C ARG A 55 -57.71 51.07 32.25
N THR A 56 -57.64 52.31 31.74
CA THR A 56 -57.32 53.62 32.36
C THR A 56 -55.87 53.98 32.69
N ASP A 57 -55.29 54.73 31.75
CA ASP A 57 -54.86 56.13 31.94
C ASP A 57 -53.84 56.43 33.05
N THR A 58 -52.57 56.49 32.65
CA THR A 58 -51.67 57.60 33.01
C THR A 58 -50.49 57.58 32.05
N ALA A 59 -50.37 58.63 31.23
CA ALA A 59 -49.29 58.83 30.29
C ALA A 59 -47.92 58.85 31.02
N ARG A 60 -47.16 57.75 30.92
CA ARG A 60 -45.70 57.79 31.11
C ARG A 60 -45.07 58.33 29.82
N PRO A 61 -44.07 59.22 29.91
CA PRO A 61 -43.35 59.65 28.72
C PRO A 61 -42.69 58.42 28.10
N TYR A 62 -42.90 58.20 26.81
CA TYR A 62 -42.06 57.31 26.02
C TYR A 62 -40.58 57.68 26.27
N PRO A 63 -39.69 56.70 26.47
CA PRO A 63 -38.27 57.01 26.59
C PRO A 63 -37.83 57.72 25.29
N PRO A 64 -36.93 58.71 25.37
CA PRO A 64 -36.54 59.48 24.21
C PRO A 64 -35.96 58.54 23.15
N THR A 65 -36.41 58.69 21.89
CA THR A 65 -35.96 57.94 20.70
C THR A 65 -34.45 57.95 20.45
N LYS A 66 -33.69 58.74 21.22
CA LYS A 66 -32.22 58.76 21.25
C LYS A 66 -31.63 57.46 21.82
N GLU A 67 -32.17 56.90 22.91
CA GLU A 67 -31.57 55.71 23.55
C GLU A 67 -31.71 54.44 22.70
N LEU A 68 -32.81 54.30 21.95
CA LEU A 68 -33.00 53.19 20.99
C LEU A 68 -32.06 53.29 19.78
N ASN A 69 -31.75 54.51 19.33
CA ASN A 69 -30.78 54.73 18.25
C ASN A 69 -29.35 54.45 18.70
N ASP A 70 -29.01 54.75 19.96
CA ASP A 70 -27.67 54.48 20.49
C ASP A 70 -27.45 52.98 20.73
N GLY A 71 -28.47 52.26 21.21
CA GLY A 71 -28.43 50.80 21.32
C GLY A 71 -28.27 50.09 19.96
N GLN A 72 -28.97 50.57 18.93
CA GLN A 72 -28.87 50.02 17.58
C GLN A 72 -27.48 50.26 16.97
N LYS A 73 -26.90 51.47 17.14
CA LYS A 73 -25.53 51.77 16.70
C LYS A 73 -24.47 50.91 17.37
N VAL A 74 -24.65 50.57 18.64
CA VAL A 74 -23.73 49.68 19.36
C VAL A 74 -23.83 48.26 18.82
N LEU A 75 -25.03 47.79 18.50
CA LEU A 75 -25.26 46.50 17.85
C LEU A 75 -24.64 46.45 16.45
N ASP A 76 -24.86 47.49 15.63
CA ASP A 76 -24.30 47.57 14.28
C ASP A 76 -22.76 47.62 14.33
N SER A 77 -22.17 48.42 15.23
CA SER A 77 -20.72 48.46 15.47
C SER A 77 -20.14 47.11 15.94
N PHE A 78 -20.87 46.40 16.80
CA PHE A 78 -20.47 45.06 17.23
C PHE A 78 -20.53 44.04 16.08
N VAL A 79 -21.55 44.13 15.22
CA VAL A 79 -21.67 43.29 14.02
C VAL A 79 -20.52 43.59 13.05
N ASP A 80 -20.22 44.86 12.80
CA ASP A 80 -19.10 45.28 11.94
C ASP A 80 -17.76 44.79 12.48
N LEU A 81 -17.54 44.88 13.81
CA LEU A 81 -16.33 44.37 14.45
C LEU A 81 -16.21 42.84 14.32
N LEU A 82 -17.34 42.14 14.41
CA LEU A 82 -17.39 40.68 14.31
C LEU A 82 -17.18 40.21 12.86
N GLU A 83 -17.71 40.95 11.88
CA GLU A 83 -17.49 40.72 10.46
C GLU A 83 -16.02 40.99 10.10
N SER A 84 -15.44 42.10 10.57
CA SER A 84 -14.03 42.43 10.37
C SER A 84 -13.09 41.41 11.03
N ALA A 85 -13.39 40.97 12.25
CA ALA A 85 -12.62 39.91 12.92
C ALA A 85 -12.68 38.59 12.15
N ARG A 86 -13.85 38.26 11.57
CA ARG A 86 -14.02 37.06 10.74
C ARG A 86 -13.24 37.16 9.44
N GLU A 87 -13.23 38.31 8.77
CA GLU A 87 -12.44 38.53 7.56
C GLU A 87 -10.94 38.41 7.84
N ASN A 88 -10.45 39.06 8.91
CA ASN A 88 -9.03 38.95 9.31
C ASN A 88 -8.61 37.51 9.58
N MET A 89 -9.43 36.73 10.30
CA MET A 89 -9.14 35.31 10.53
C MET A 89 -9.14 34.50 9.23
N ALA A 90 -10.04 34.82 8.28
CA ALA A 90 -10.10 34.13 6.99
C ALA A 90 -8.87 34.44 6.13
N GLU A 91 -8.39 35.68 6.14
CA GLU A 91 -7.18 36.10 5.45
C GLU A 91 -5.93 35.46 6.05
N GLU A 92 -5.76 35.48 7.37
CA GLU A 92 -4.64 34.81 8.05
C GLU A 92 -4.61 33.31 7.75
N LEU A 93 -5.78 32.65 7.82
CA LEU A 93 -5.85 31.21 7.55
C LEU A 93 -5.51 30.90 6.08
N SER A 94 -5.96 31.74 5.15
CA SER A 94 -5.66 31.60 3.72
C SER A 94 -4.17 31.80 3.45
N ALA A 95 -3.55 32.81 4.06
CA ALA A 95 -2.12 33.07 3.94
C ALA A 95 -1.29 31.92 4.54
N ALA A 96 -1.68 31.40 5.70
CA ALA A 96 -1.01 30.26 6.33
C ALA A 96 -1.12 29.00 5.46
N ILE A 97 -2.31 28.71 4.92
CA ILE A 97 -2.51 27.56 4.02
C ILE A 97 -1.63 27.72 2.78
N SER A 98 -1.66 28.88 2.12
CA SER A 98 -0.85 29.15 0.93
C SER A 98 0.64 28.95 1.21
N SER A 99 1.14 29.49 2.33
CA SER A 99 2.54 29.33 2.74
C SER A 99 2.92 27.86 2.98
N THR A 100 2.03 27.09 3.62
CA THR A 100 2.28 25.65 3.84
C THR A 100 2.24 24.85 2.54
N GLU A 101 1.37 25.21 1.60
CA GLU A 101 1.29 24.59 0.28
C GLU A 101 2.57 24.85 -0.52
N ASP A 102 3.04 26.10 -0.55
CA ASP A 102 4.29 26.47 -1.20
C ASP A 102 5.48 25.72 -0.59
N SER A 103 5.56 25.64 0.74
CA SER A 103 6.60 24.87 1.43
C SER A 103 6.58 23.38 1.06
N MET A 104 5.40 22.77 1.01
CA MET A 104 5.25 21.37 0.62
C MET A 104 5.63 21.15 -0.84
N LYS A 105 5.25 22.06 -1.73
CA LYS A 105 5.60 22.02 -3.14
C LYS A 105 7.12 22.08 -3.34
N THR A 106 7.80 23.02 -2.70
CA THR A 106 9.27 23.14 -2.78
C THR A 106 9.96 21.86 -2.30
N ARG A 107 9.52 21.28 -1.18
CA ARG A 107 10.06 20.00 -0.69
C ARG A 107 9.83 18.84 -1.66
N LEU A 108 8.71 18.84 -2.37
CA LEU A 108 8.39 17.80 -3.34
C LEU A 108 9.26 17.95 -4.59
N ASP A 109 9.51 19.17 -5.05
CA ASP A 109 10.42 19.48 -6.15
C ASP A 109 11.88 19.11 -5.79
N GLU A 110 12.32 19.40 -4.56
CA GLU A 110 13.62 18.97 -4.03
C GLU A 110 13.77 17.45 -3.98
N MET A 111 12.73 16.73 -3.54
CA MET A 111 12.77 15.27 -3.56
C MET A 111 12.78 14.73 -5.00
N ALA A 112 11.98 15.30 -5.90
CA ALA A 112 11.91 14.87 -7.29
C ALA A 112 13.28 15.02 -7.97
N THR A 113 13.96 16.14 -7.76
CA THR A 113 15.32 16.37 -8.26
C THR A 113 16.34 15.43 -7.62
N ALA A 114 16.25 15.16 -6.31
CA ALA A 114 17.11 14.19 -5.65
C ALA A 114 16.94 12.76 -6.21
N TYR A 115 15.71 12.33 -6.49
CA TYR A 115 15.45 11.03 -7.10
C TYR A 115 15.93 10.94 -8.56
N ALA A 116 15.78 12.02 -9.33
CA ALA A 116 16.33 12.09 -10.69
C ALA A 116 17.85 11.91 -10.67
N ASN A 117 18.56 12.70 -9.84
CA ASN A 117 20.01 12.60 -9.68
C ASN A 117 20.46 11.20 -9.25
N ARG A 118 19.72 10.56 -8.33
CA ARG A 118 20.03 9.21 -7.87
C ARG A 118 19.82 8.16 -8.97
N THR A 119 18.84 8.38 -9.84
CA THR A 119 18.58 7.50 -10.99
C THR A 119 19.72 7.61 -12.00
N ASP A 120 20.18 8.82 -12.29
CA ASP A 120 21.32 9.08 -13.16
C ASP A 120 22.61 8.48 -12.59
N GLU A 121 22.84 8.59 -11.27
CA GLU A 121 23.95 7.93 -10.59
C GLU A 121 23.88 6.40 -10.71
N PHE A 122 22.71 5.80 -10.52
CA PHE A 122 22.53 4.36 -10.69
C PHE A 122 22.80 3.93 -12.14
N GLN A 123 22.32 4.69 -13.12
CA GLN A 123 22.54 4.41 -14.53
C GLN A 123 24.03 4.55 -14.91
N ALA A 124 24.71 5.59 -14.41
CA ALA A 124 26.14 5.77 -14.61
C ALA A 124 26.96 4.62 -13.99
N ASN A 125 26.62 4.22 -12.76
CA ASN A 125 27.25 3.08 -12.09
C ASN A 125 26.98 1.75 -12.81
N TYR A 126 25.76 1.53 -13.27
CA TYR A 126 25.40 0.36 -14.06
C TYR A 126 26.20 0.28 -15.37
N THR A 127 26.31 1.40 -16.09
CA THR A 127 27.11 1.50 -17.33
C THR A 127 28.59 1.23 -17.06
N LYS A 128 29.12 1.73 -15.94
CA LYS A 128 30.51 1.48 -15.50
C LYS A 128 30.77 0.02 -15.13
N VAL A 129 29.78 -0.68 -14.57
CA VAL A 129 29.87 -2.11 -14.26
C VAL A 129 29.81 -2.95 -15.54
N LEU A 130 28.90 -2.62 -16.46
CA LEU A 130 28.81 -3.28 -17.77
C LEU A 130 30.11 -3.17 -18.58
N SER A 131 30.70 -1.98 -18.65
CA SER A 131 31.98 -1.79 -19.36
C SER A 131 33.13 -2.56 -18.72
N ARG A 132 33.10 -2.79 -17.40
CA ARG A 132 34.11 -3.57 -16.67
C ARG A 132 33.96 -5.08 -16.83
N ILE A 133 32.73 -5.56 -17.05
CA ILE A 133 32.41 -6.99 -17.24
C ILE A 133 32.58 -7.40 -18.72
N GLY A 134 32.88 -6.46 -19.63
CA GLY A 134 33.02 -6.75 -21.06
C GLY A 134 31.70 -7.14 -21.72
N ALA A 135 30.57 -6.90 -21.05
CA ALA A 135 29.25 -7.02 -21.66
C ALA A 135 28.99 -5.73 -22.45
N SER A 136 28.98 -5.83 -23.78
CA SER A 136 28.56 -4.69 -24.60
C SER A 136 27.15 -4.26 -24.17
N ALA A 137 26.94 -2.94 -24.14
CA ALA A 137 25.62 -2.37 -23.94
C ALA A 137 24.64 -2.98 -24.95
N PRO A 138 23.34 -3.14 -24.60
CA PRO A 138 22.38 -3.80 -25.46
C PRO A 138 22.23 -3.02 -26.78
N GLY A 139 22.91 -3.49 -27.83
CA GLY A 139 22.91 -2.85 -29.14
C GLY A 139 24.02 -3.28 -30.09
N GLU A 140 25.20 -3.68 -29.61
CA GLU A 140 26.32 -4.01 -30.49
C GLU A 140 26.71 -5.49 -30.39
N SER A 141 26.35 -6.22 -31.45
CA SER A 141 26.83 -7.57 -31.73
C SER A 141 28.20 -7.46 -32.40
N THR A 142 29.27 -7.80 -31.68
CA THR A 142 30.53 -8.15 -32.32
C THR A 142 31.04 -9.46 -31.74
N ALA A 143 31.08 -10.45 -32.63
CA ALA A 143 31.67 -11.75 -32.42
C ALA A 143 33.17 -11.63 -32.12
N GLY A 144 33.66 -12.45 -31.18
CA GLY A 144 35.09 -12.55 -30.90
C GLY A 144 35.32 -13.19 -29.54
N GLY A 145 35.44 -14.52 -29.52
CA GLY A 145 35.69 -15.25 -28.29
C GLY A 145 37.07 -14.95 -27.71
N GLN A 146 37.15 -14.89 -26.38
CA GLN A 146 38.31 -15.29 -25.61
C GLN A 146 37.82 -15.95 -24.32
N SER A 147 38.19 -17.22 -24.17
CA SER A 147 38.06 -18.00 -22.95
C SER A 147 39.04 -17.45 -21.93
N ALA A 148 38.58 -16.52 -21.09
CA ALA A 148 39.26 -16.19 -19.84
C ALA A 148 38.55 -16.93 -18.71
N GLU A 149 39.30 -17.87 -18.14
CA GLU A 149 39.05 -18.54 -16.87
C GLU A 149 38.80 -17.47 -15.78
N LEU A 150 37.54 -17.15 -15.54
CA LEU A 150 37.14 -16.29 -14.43
C LEU A 150 36.91 -17.19 -13.23
N ASP A 151 38.00 -17.38 -12.50
CA ASP A 151 38.01 -17.83 -11.14
C ASP A 151 36.95 -17.04 -10.35
N SER A 152 35.91 -17.76 -9.93
CA SER A 152 34.95 -17.43 -8.87
C SER A 152 34.84 -15.95 -8.49
N ALA A 153 34.38 -15.11 -9.42
CA ALA A 153 33.82 -13.82 -9.03
C ALA A 153 32.47 -14.13 -8.38
N GLU A 154 32.40 -13.99 -7.06
CA GLU A 154 31.18 -13.98 -6.26
C GLU A 154 30.30 -12.81 -6.72
N VAL A 155 29.60 -13.03 -7.84
CA VAL A 155 28.72 -12.04 -8.47
C VAL A 155 27.45 -11.98 -7.64
N PHE A 156 27.34 -10.86 -6.91
CA PHE A 156 26.18 -10.42 -6.15
C PHE A 156 25.79 -11.29 -4.93
N CYS A 157 26.44 -11.01 -3.80
CA CYS A 157 25.82 -11.15 -2.48
C CYS A 157 24.66 -10.14 -2.33
N PHE A 158 23.61 -10.27 -3.13
CA PHE A 158 22.34 -9.62 -2.85
C PHE A 158 21.72 -10.35 -1.67
N ASP A 159 21.89 -9.79 -0.48
CA ASP A 159 21.24 -10.32 0.72
C ASP A 159 19.73 -10.08 0.62
N ARG A 160 19.07 -11.06 0.00
CA ARG A 160 17.62 -11.11 -0.18
C ARG A 160 16.89 -11.02 1.16
N ALA A 161 17.48 -11.53 2.24
CA ALA A 161 16.88 -11.46 3.56
C ALA A 161 16.93 -10.04 4.11
N ALA A 162 18.07 -9.35 4.00
CA ALA A 162 18.20 -7.95 4.39
C ALA A 162 17.27 -7.03 3.57
N PHE A 163 17.18 -7.23 2.25
CA PHE A 163 16.27 -6.47 1.40
C PHE A 163 14.80 -6.71 1.78
N SER A 164 14.41 -7.97 1.97
CA SER A 164 13.03 -8.32 2.36
C SER A 164 12.68 -7.74 3.73
N SER A 165 13.62 -7.79 4.68
CA SER A 165 13.46 -7.20 6.01
C SER A 165 13.25 -5.69 5.95
N LYS A 166 14.05 -4.99 5.13
CA LYS A 166 13.91 -3.54 4.92
C LYS A 166 12.58 -3.18 4.27
N LEU A 167 12.15 -3.93 3.26
CA LEU A 167 10.87 -3.72 2.59
C LEU A 167 9.70 -3.89 3.57
N GLU A 168 9.75 -4.90 4.43
CA GLU A 168 8.71 -5.10 5.45
C GLU A 168 8.76 -4.04 6.55
N ALA A 169 9.93 -3.50 6.89
CA ALA A 169 10.05 -2.38 7.80
C ALA A 169 9.39 -1.12 7.21
N GLU A 170 9.67 -0.80 5.94
CA GLU A 170 9.06 0.33 5.23
C GLU A 170 7.55 0.17 5.07
N LYS A 171 7.08 -1.04 4.76
CA LYS A 171 5.64 -1.34 4.69
C LYS A 171 4.94 -1.03 6.02
N ARG A 172 5.50 -1.48 7.15
CA ARG A 172 4.95 -1.17 8.48
C ARG A 172 4.99 0.33 8.79
N SER A 173 6.04 1.03 8.36
CA SER A 173 6.16 2.48 8.51
C SER A 173 5.05 3.19 7.73
N LEU A 174 4.82 2.78 6.49
CA LEU A 174 3.75 3.32 5.64
C LEU A 174 2.37 3.06 6.24
N GLU A 175 2.10 1.86 6.74
CA GLU A 175 0.85 1.53 7.45
C GLU A 175 0.64 2.44 8.68
N ARG A 176 1.69 2.68 9.47
CA ARG A 176 1.65 3.61 10.60
C ARG A 176 1.32 5.03 10.15
N LEU A 177 2.05 5.56 9.18
CA LEU A 177 1.81 6.91 8.64
C LEU A 177 0.39 7.04 8.08
N TRP A 178 -0.14 6.01 7.43
CA TRP A 178 -1.50 6.01 6.93
C TRP A 178 -2.54 6.08 8.06
N SER A 179 -2.28 5.39 9.18
CA SER A 179 -3.12 5.46 10.38
C SER A 179 -3.07 6.84 11.06
N GLU A 180 -1.91 7.49 11.06
CA GLU A 180 -1.75 8.84 11.60
C GLU A 180 -2.46 9.86 10.71
N TRP A 181 -2.31 9.73 9.40
CA TRP A 181 -3.03 10.53 8.42
C TRP A 181 -4.54 10.43 8.61
N GLU A 182 -5.09 9.22 8.81
CA GLU A 182 -6.52 9.03 9.07
C GLU A 182 -6.99 9.76 10.34
N LYS A 183 -6.19 9.73 11.42
CA LYS A 183 -6.47 10.48 12.65
C LYS A 183 -6.49 11.99 12.41
N VAL A 184 -5.53 12.51 11.65
CA VAL A 184 -5.45 13.93 11.30
C VAL A 184 -6.67 14.32 10.46
N GLN A 185 -7.03 13.51 9.44
CA GLN A 185 -8.24 13.75 8.65
C GLN A 185 -9.50 13.78 9.51
N GLN A 186 -9.62 12.85 10.47
CA GLN A 186 -10.75 12.83 11.38
C GLN A 186 -10.81 14.10 12.25
N LYS A 187 -9.67 14.58 12.75
CA LYS A 187 -9.60 15.82 13.52
C LYS A 187 -9.98 17.03 12.68
N ILE A 188 -9.51 17.11 11.43
CA ILE A 188 -9.89 18.17 10.48
C ILE A 188 -11.41 18.14 10.23
N ILE A 189 -11.99 16.95 10.03
CA ILE A 189 -13.44 16.82 9.81
C ILE A 189 -14.24 17.24 11.05
N CYS A 190 -13.81 16.83 12.26
CA CYS A 190 -14.46 17.26 13.50
C CYS A 190 -14.42 18.79 13.66
N LEU A 191 -13.25 19.40 13.46
CA LEU A 191 -13.10 20.86 13.51
C LEU A 191 -13.94 21.56 12.42
N ALA A 192 -13.97 21.02 11.20
CA ALA A 192 -14.80 21.57 10.13
C ALA A 192 -16.29 21.51 10.48
N VAL A 193 -16.75 20.46 11.17
CA VAL A 193 -18.13 20.38 11.67
C VAL A 193 -18.39 21.38 12.79
N GLU A 194 -17.45 21.56 13.71
CA GLU A 194 -17.57 22.51 14.82
C GLU A 194 -17.63 23.96 14.32
N VAL A 195 -16.79 24.31 13.34
CA VAL A 195 -16.69 25.68 12.81
C VAL A 195 -17.75 25.98 11.74
N LEU A 196 -17.98 25.08 10.78
CA LEU A 196 -18.85 25.32 9.62
C LEU A 196 -20.24 24.71 9.76
N GLY A 197 -20.44 23.82 10.73
CA GLY A 197 -21.64 23.00 10.86
C GLY A 197 -21.69 21.83 9.86
N VAL A 198 -22.41 20.76 10.24
CA VAL A 198 -22.49 19.48 9.48
C VAL A 198 -22.85 19.66 7.99
N LYS A 199 -23.72 20.63 7.67
CA LYS A 199 -24.19 20.87 6.30
C LYS A 199 -23.13 21.51 5.39
N ARG A 200 -22.30 22.42 5.91
CA ARG A 200 -21.25 23.11 5.13
C ARG A 200 -19.91 22.38 5.18
N ALA A 201 -19.67 21.55 6.20
CA ALA A 201 -18.48 20.69 6.33
C ALA A 201 -18.38 19.57 5.27
N GLY A 202 -19.37 19.44 4.36
CA GLY A 202 -19.27 18.54 3.22
C GLY A 202 -19.19 17.05 3.58
N ILE A 203 -19.66 16.62 4.77
CA ILE A 203 -19.75 15.19 5.18
C ILE A 203 -20.86 14.45 4.40
N ILE A 204 -21.06 14.82 3.14
CA ILE A 204 -21.85 14.05 2.20
C ILE A 204 -20.84 13.14 1.49
N LYS A 205 -21.11 11.82 1.53
CA LYS A 205 -20.27 10.75 1.00
C LYS A 205 -19.63 11.15 -0.35
N ASP A 206 -18.36 11.51 -0.29
CA ASP A 206 -17.63 12.03 -1.44
C ASP A 206 -17.56 10.96 -2.56
N PRO A 207 -18.15 11.21 -3.76
CA PRO A 207 -18.09 10.28 -4.88
C PRO A 207 -16.66 9.98 -5.33
N LYS A 208 -15.69 10.87 -5.07
CA LYS A 208 -14.26 10.63 -5.37
C LYS A 208 -13.67 9.51 -4.52
N LYS A 209 -14.11 9.36 -3.27
CA LYS A 209 -13.66 8.27 -2.37
C LYS A 209 -14.12 6.89 -2.88
N LYS A 210 -15.30 6.80 -3.51
CA LYS A 210 -15.77 5.59 -4.20
C LYS A 210 -14.95 5.27 -5.46
N ALA A 211 -14.60 6.29 -6.24
CA ALA A 211 -13.79 6.11 -7.45
C ALA A 211 -12.37 5.62 -7.12
N MET A 212 -11.72 6.21 -6.12
CA MET A 212 -10.39 5.78 -5.66
C MET A 212 -10.43 4.35 -5.10
N LYS A 213 -11.42 4.00 -4.27
CA LYS A 213 -11.61 2.63 -3.78
C LYS A 213 -11.78 1.61 -4.92
N LYS A 214 -12.53 1.96 -5.98
CA LYS A 214 -12.66 1.11 -7.17
C LYS A 214 -11.34 0.93 -7.91
N ARG A 215 -10.54 1.99 -8.05
CA ARG A 215 -9.20 1.91 -8.70
C ARG A 215 -8.25 1.04 -7.89
N LEU A 216 -8.24 1.20 -6.57
CA LEU A 216 -7.38 0.44 -5.67
C LEU A 216 -7.75 -1.04 -5.65
N ASN A 217 -9.05 -1.37 -5.63
CA ASN A 217 -9.51 -2.75 -5.74
C ASN A 217 -9.18 -3.38 -7.11
N ARG A 218 -9.25 -2.60 -8.21
CA ARG A 218 -8.80 -3.07 -9.54
C ARG A 218 -7.30 -3.34 -9.57
N ALA A 219 -6.50 -2.44 -8.99
CA ALA A 219 -5.05 -2.63 -8.91
C ALA A 219 -4.69 -3.86 -8.09
N ALA A 220 -5.34 -4.08 -6.94
CA ALA A 220 -5.16 -5.28 -6.13
C ALA A 220 -5.53 -6.56 -6.91
N ALA A 221 -6.67 -6.58 -7.62
CA ALA A 221 -7.06 -7.73 -8.42
C ALA A 221 -6.09 -8.03 -9.57
N LEU A 222 -5.56 -7.01 -10.23
CA LEU A 222 -4.54 -7.16 -11.27
C LEU A 222 -3.22 -7.70 -10.70
N PHE A 223 -2.83 -7.23 -9.52
CA PHE A 223 -1.62 -7.70 -8.84
C PHE A 223 -1.73 -9.16 -8.41
N GLU A 224 -2.86 -9.57 -7.81
CA GLU A 224 -3.12 -10.96 -7.46
C GLU A 224 -3.11 -11.88 -8.70
N LYS A 225 -3.73 -11.42 -9.80
CA LYS A 225 -3.69 -12.15 -11.08
C LYS A 225 -2.26 -12.30 -11.58
N GLN A 226 -1.47 -11.23 -11.56
CA GLN A 226 -0.07 -11.26 -11.98
C GLN A 226 0.78 -12.19 -11.09
N GLN A 227 0.55 -12.19 -9.77
CA GLN A 227 1.21 -13.12 -8.86
C GLN A 227 0.86 -14.58 -9.16
N SER A 228 -0.42 -14.86 -9.44
CA SER A 228 -0.87 -16.19 -9.81
C SER A 228 -0.23 -16.68 -11.12
N GLU A 229 -0.19 -15.81 -12.14
CA GLU A 229 0.46 -16.10 -13.43
C GLU A 229 1.98 -16.32 -13.29
N GLN A 230 2.67 -15.49 -12.50
CA GLN A 230 4.09 -15.70 -12.19
C GLN A 230 4.32 -17.02 -11.43
N GLY A 231 3.44 -17.36 -10.50
CA GLY A 231 3.48 -18.64 -9.78
C GLY A 231 3.36 -19.83 -10.73
N ALA A 232 2.42 -19.76 -11.68
CA ALA A 232 2.24 -20.79 -12.70
C ALA A 232 3.48 -20.93 -13.60
N MET A 233 4.06 -19.82 -14.07
CA MET A 233 5.29 -19.84 -14.87
C MET A 233 6.46 -20.47 -14.10
N ARG A 234 6.64 -20.12 -12.83
CA ARG A 234 7.70 -20.72 -12.00
C ARG A 234 7.50 -22.22 -11.81
N GLY A 235 6.25 -22.64 -11.59
CA GLY A 235 5.91 -24.06 -11.50
C GLY A 235 6.25 -24.82 -12.79
N GLU A 236 5.95 -24.24 -13.95
CA GLU A 236 6.28 -24.86 -15.23
C GLU A 236 7.79 -24.89 -15.51
N LEU A 237 8.50 -23.81 -15.19
CA LEU A 237 9.97 -23.76 -15.29
C LEU A 237 10.63 -24.82 -14.39
N GLN A 238 10.11 -25.04 -13.19
CA GLN A 238 10.61 -26.08 -12.28
C GLN A 238 10.40 -27.48 -12.85
N LYS A 239 9.25 -27.76 -13.47
CA LYS A 239 9.01 -29.06 -14.15
C LYS A 239 9.97 -29.27 -15.31
N GLN A 240 10.18 -28.24 -16.15
CA GLN A 240 11.13 -28.31 -17.25
C GLN A 240 12.55 -28.56 -16.75
N HIS A 241 12.96 -27.87 -15.70
CA HIS A 241 14.26 -28.09 -15.07
C HIS A 241 14.42 -29.54 -14.58
N GLN A 242 13.42 -30.08 -13.87
CA GLN A 242 13.42 -31.47 -13.42
C GLN A 242 13.48 -32.47 -14.58
N ALA A 243 12.74 -32.22 -15.67
CA ALA A 243 12.77 -33.07 -16.85
C ALA A 243 14.14 -33.08 -17.53
N ILE A 244 14.80 -31.92 -17.65
CA ILE A 244 16.16 -31.80 -18.18
C ILE A 244 17.15 -32.57 -17.29
N THR A 245 17.05 -32.41 -15.97
CA THR A 245 17.91 -33.12 -15.02
C THR A 245 17.78 -34.64 -15.16
N LEU A 246 16.55 -35.16 -15.21
CA LEU A 246 16.31 -36.59 -15.41
C LEU A 246 16.86 -37.09 -16.76
N LEU A 247 16.70 -36.31 -17.82
CA LEU A 247 17.21 -36.67 -19.15
C LEU A 247 18.74 -36.66 -19.19
N ALA A 248 19.38 -35.70 -18.52
CA ALA A 248 20.82 -35.63 -18.37
C ALA A 248 21.36 -36.83 -17.57
N GLU A 249 20.74 -37.15 -16.44
CA GLU A 249 21.12 -38.31 -15.62
C GLU A 249 21.02 -39.63 -16.39
N ASN A 250 19.93 -39.83 -17.13
CA ASN A 250 19.73 -41.01 -17.96
C ASN A 250 20.78 -41.10 -19.08
N SER A 251 21.10 -39.98 -19.71
CA SER A 251 22.14 -39.91 -20.75
C SER A 251 23.52 -40.26 -20.19
N VAL A 252 23.87 -39.74 -19.00
CA VAL A 252 25.11 -40.06 -18.31
C VAL A 252 25.18 -41.55 -17.96
N LYS A 253 24.09 -42.14 -17.44
CA LYS A 253 24.02 -43.59 -17.15
C LYS A 253 24.24 -44.43 -18.42
N GLN A 254 23.60 -44.07 -19.53
CA GLN A 254 23.79 -44.76 -20.80
C GLN A 254 25.21 -44.64 -21.34
N LEU A 255 25.82 -43.44 -21.26
CA LEU A 255 27.20 -43.21 -21.69
C LEU A 255 28.17 -44.05 -20.86
N LYS A 256 28.04 -44.07 -19.53
CA LYS A 256 28.86 -44.92 -18.66
C LYS A 256 28.71 -46.41 -19.00
N ALA A 257 27.50 -46.87 -19.28
CA ALA A 257 27.26 -48.25 -19.69
C ALA A 257 27.91 -48.59 -21.04
N ARG A 258 27.84 -47.70 -22.04
CA ARG A 258 28.51 -47.86 -23.34
C ARG A 258 30.02 -47.84 -23.20
N GLN A 259 30.56 -46.93 -22.39
CA GLN A 259 31.99 -46.84 -22.12
C GLN A 259 32.51 -48.12 -21.48
N LYS A 260 31.81 -48.67 -20.48
CA LYS A 260 32.17 -49.94 -19.85
C LYS A 260 32.21 -51.09 -20.87
N LYS A 261 31.16 -51.22 -21.70
CA LYS A 261 31.11 -52.24 -22.77
C LYS A 261 32.29 -52.12 -23.74
N SER A 262 32.63 -50.91 -24.16
CA SER A 262 33.76 -50.65 -25.06
C SER A 262 35.10 -51.03 -24.42
N MET A 263 35.30 -50.68 -23.14
CA MET A 263 36.49 -51.05 -22.38
C MET A 263 36.63 -52.57 -22.22
N ASP A 264 35.54 -53.26 -21.88
CA ASP A 264 35.52 -54.72 -21.75
C ASP A 264 35.86 -55.41 -23.09
N GLN A 265 35.34 -54.90 -24.20
CA GLN A 265 35.64 -55.42 -25.54
C GLN A 265 37.11 -55.20 -25.92
N ARG A 266 37.67 -54.02 -25.67
CA ARG A 266 39.11 -53.77 -25.89
C ARG A 266 39.98 -54.68 -25.03
N LYS A 267 39.58 -54.97 -23.78
CA LYS A 267 40.31 -55.87 -22.91
C LYS A 267 40.37 -57.28 -23.49
N ARG A 268 39.24 -57.81 -23.97
CA ARG A 268 39.17 -59.13 -24.63
C ARG A 268 40.05 -59.18 -25.89
N GLN A 269 39.99 -58.16 -26.74
CA GLN A 269 40.82 -58.09 -27.94
C GLN A 269 42.33 -58.09 -27.59
N ARG A 270 42.73 -57.36 -26.53
CA ARG A 270 44.12 -57.38 -26.07
C ARG A 270 44.53 -58.76 -25.56
N GLU A 271 43.66 -59.45 -24.82
CA GLU A 271 43.91 -60.82 -24.34
C GLU A 271 44.06 -61.79 -25.51
N GLU A 272 43.21 -61.71 -26.54
CA GLU A 272 43.30 -62.52 -27.75
C GLU A 272 44.62 -62.28 -28.52
N VAL A 273 45.01 -61.02 -28.70
CA VAL A 273 46.29 -60.66 -29.35
C VAL A 273 47.48 -61.18 -28.54
N CYS A 274 47.46 -61.04 -27.21
CA CYS A 274 48.50 -61.60 -26.35
C CYS A 274 48.59 -63.12 -26.44
N GLN A 275 47.44 -63.83 -26.49
CA GLN A 275 47.44 -65.28 -26.69
C GLN A 275 47.99 -65.67 -28.05
N LEU A 276 47.61 -64.96 -29.11
CA LEU A 276 48.12 -65.21 -30.46
C LEU A 276 49.65 -65.03 -30.52
N ALA A 277 50.15 -63.92 -29.96
CA ALA A 277 51.60 -63.65 -29.88
C ALA A 277 52.35 -64.75 -29.13
N LYS A 278 51.80 -65.25 -28.00
CA LYS A 278 52.38 -66.38 -27.26
C LYS A 278 52.44 -67.66 -28.10
N ARG A 279 51.39 -67.96 -28.88
CA ARG A 279 51.39 -69.14 -29.78
C ARG A 279 52.41 -68.99 -30.89
N MET A 280 52.53 -67.81 -31.50
CA MET A 280 53.53 -67.55 -32.54
C MET A 280 54.96 -67.75 -32.03
N LEU A 281 55.25 -67.26 -30.82
CA LEU A 281 56.58 -67.43 -30.19
C LEU A 281 56.88 -68.89 -29.81
N ALA A 282 55.88 -69.72 -29.55
CA ALA A 282 56.06 -71.15 -29.25
C ALA A 282 56.31 -72.02 -30.50
N HIS A 283 56.09 -71.48 -31.69
CA HIS A 283 56.31 -72.15 -32.98
C HIS A 283 57.60 -71.69 -33.70
N VAL A 284 58.41 -70.84 -33.04
CA VAL A 284 59.77 -70.45 -33.43
C VAL A 284 60.76 -71.23 -32.58
#